data_AF-A0A953TZ28-F1
#
_entry.id   AF-A0A953TZ28-F1
#
_cell.length_a   1.000
_cell.length_b   1.000
_cell.length_c   1.000
_cell.angle_alpha   90.00
_cell.angle_beta   90.00
_cell.angle_gamma   90.00
#
_symmetry.space_group_name_H-M   'P 1'
#
loop_
_entity.id
_entity.type
_entity.pdbx_description
1 polymer ?
#
loop_
_entity_poly.entity_id
_entity_poly.type
_entity_poly.pdbx_seq_one_letter_code
_entity_poly.pdbx_strand_id
1 'polypeptide(L)' 'NKADALRALTEAHDKGEIVTGLFYVDTKRQNFLELLNLVDEPLATLPESKVRPPKQVLDEVMQALM' A
#
# COMPACT_ATOMS: atom_id res chain seq x y z
N ASN A 1 7.01 -1.79 -23.05
CA ASN A 1 7.53 -2.18 -21.72
C ASN A 1 6.95 -3.48 -21.18
N LYS A 2 5.69 -3.59 -20.70
CA LYS A 2 5.17 -4.86 -20.15
C LYS A 2 5.09 -5.99 -21.19
N ALA A 3 4.57 -5.69 -22.38
CA ALA A 3 4.46 -6.66 -23.48
C ALA A 3 5.84 -7.13 -23.97
N ASP A 4 6.82 -6.22 -24.01
CA ASP A 4 8.20 -6.56 -24.41
C ASP A 4 8.88 -7.47 -23.39
N ALA A 5 8.67 -7.24 -22.09
CA ALA A 5 9.16 -8.11 -21.03
C ALA A 5 8.56 -9.53 -21.12
N LEU A 6 7.26 -9.62 -21.43
CA LEU A 6 6.59 -10.90 -21.64
C LEU A 6 7.16 -11.61 -22.88
N ARG A 7 7.35 -10.88 -23.99
CA ARG A 7 7.97 -11.42 -25.20
C ARG A 7 9.36 -11.98 -24.94
N ALA A 8 10.22 -11.22 -24.24
CA ALA A 8 11.58 -11.66 -23.92
C ALA A 8 11.61 -12.95 -23.06
N LEU A 9 10.68 -13.08 -22.11
CA LEU A 9 10.53 -14.30 -21.31
C LEU A 9 10.08 -15.49 -22.15
N THR A 10 9.11 -15.30 -23.05
CA THR A 10 8.63 -16.35 -23.96
C THR A 10 9.72 -16.81 -24.91
N GLU A 11 10.44 -15.89 -25.55
CA GLU A 11 11.51 -16.22 -26.49
C GLU A 11 12.66 -17.01 -25.83
N ALA A 12 13.04 -16.64 -24.60
CA ALA A 12 14.08 -17.35 -23.88
C ALA A 12 13.62 -18.73 -23.41
N HIS A 13 12.37 -18.85 -22.96
CA HIS A 13 11.76 -20.14 -22.64
C HIS A 13 11.82 -21.09 -23.85
N ASP A 14 11.46 -20.61 -25.05
CA ASP A 14 11.46 -21.40 -26.27
C ASP A 14 12.88 -21.84 -26.70
N LYS A 15 13.91 -21.07 -26.33
CA LYS A 15 15.32 -21.38 -26.58
C LYS A 15 15.99 -22.23 -25.48
N GLY A 16 15.29 -22.49 -24.38
CA GLY A 16 15.87 -23.17 -23.21
C GLY A 16 16.89 -22.30 -22.44
N GLU A 17 16.82 -20.99 -22.58
CA GLU A 17 17.69 -20.02 -21.92
C GLU A 17 17.10 -19.60 -20.57
N ILE A 18 17.95 -19.48 -19.55
CA ILE A 18 17.54 -18.96 -18.23
C ILE A 18 17.85 -17.47 -18.19
N VAL A 19 16.82 -16.65 -18.35
CA VAL A 19 16.97 -15.19 -18.20
C VAL A 19 16.93 -14.82 -16.73
N THR A 20 17.74 -13.84 -16.34
CA THR A 20 17.85 -13.36 -14.96
C THR A 20 17.77 -11.83 -14.91
N GLY A 21 17.44 -11.27 -13.73
CA GLY A 21 17.36 -9.82 -13.50
C GLY A 21 15.93 -9.29 -13.40
N LEU A 22 15.77 -7.98 -13.60
CA LEU A 22 14.48 -7.28 -13.50
C LEU A 22 13.81 -7.20 -14.87
N PHE A 23 12.75 -7.97 -15.08
CA PHE A 23 12.02 -7.99 -16.35
C PHE A 23 11.05 -6.83 -16.51
N TYR A 24 10.34 -6.47 -15.44
CA TYR A 24 9.33 -5.43 -15.45
C TYR A 24 9.08 -4.91 -14.04
N VAL A 25 8.99 -3.60 -13.90
CA VAL A 25 8.51 -2.91 -12.69
C VAL A 25 7.58 -1.78 -13.11
N ASP A 26 6.45 -1.66 -12.42
CA ASP A 26 5.55 -0.52 -12.55
C ASP A 26 5.60 0.29 -11.25
N THR A 27 6.38 1.37 -11.25
CA THR A 27 6.56 2.25 -10.10
C THR A 27 5.41 3.23 -9.89
N LYS A 28 4.46 3.30 -10.84
CA LYS A 28 3.29 4.18 -10.76
C LYS A 28 2.04 3.46 -10.29
N ARG A 29 2.06 2.12 -10.29
CA ARG A 29 0.95 1.32 -9.81
C ARG A 29 0.84 1.45 -8.30
N GLN A 30 -0.37 1.76 -7.83
CA GLN A 30 -0.66 1.83 -6.41
C GLN A 30 -0.34 0.50 -5.72
N ASN A 31 0.28 0.59 -4.55
CA ASN A 31 0.53 -0.58 -3.72
C ASN A 31 -0.74 -0.98 -2.96
N PHE A 32 -0.71 -2.14 -2.29
CA PHE A 32 -1.89 -2.69 -1.64
C PHE A 32 -2.36 -1.85 -0.43
N LEU A 33 -1.45 -1.16 0.25
CA LEU A 33 -1.77 -0.31 1.39
C LEU A 33 -2.55 0.94 0.93
N GLU A 34 -2.11 1.54 -0.17
CA GLU A 34 -2.79 2.68 -0.80
C GLU A 34 -4.20 2.30 -1.27
N LEU A 35 -4.35 1.13 -1.90
CA LEU A 35 -5.66 0.63 -2.34
C LEU A 35 -6.64 0.41 -1.18
N LEU A 36 -6.12 -0.03 -0.03
CA LEU A 36 -6.91 -0.26 1.18
C LEU A 36 -7.05 0.99 2.05
N ASN A 37 -6.51 2.15 1.63
CA ASN A 37 -6.43 3.38 2.41
C ASN A 37 -5.87 3.14 3.83
N LEU A 38 -4.88 2.25 3.94
CA LEU A 38 -4.19 1.99 5.19
C LEU A 38 -3.24 3.13 5.52
N VAL A 39 -3.11 3.41 6.81
CA VAL A 39 -2.16 4.36 7.36
C VAL A 39 -0.81 3.68 7.60
N ASP A 40 0.27 4.47 7.60
CA ASP A 40 1.65 3.95 7.79
C ASP A 40 1.88 3.31 9.16
N GLU A 41 1.26 3.87 10.21
CA GLU A 41 1.36 3.37 11.58
C GLU A 41 0.14 2.51 11.95
N PRO A 42 0.31 1.21 12.26
CA PRO A 42 -0.79 0.37 12.71
C PRO A 42 -1.43 0.92 13.98
N LEU A 43 -2.76 0.93 14.02
CA LEU A 43 -3.54 1.37 15.20
C LEU A 43 -3.09 0.66 16.49
N ALA A 44 -2.74 -0.62 16.40
CA ALA A 44 -2.31 -1.44 17.54
C ALA A 44 -0.97 -0.98 18.17
N THR A 45 -0.18 -0.20 17.45
CA THR A 45 1.14 0.30 17.92
C THR A 45 1.11 1.77 18.35
N LEU A 46 -0.03 2.45 18.20
CA LEU A 46 -0.14 3.87 18.55
C LEU A 46 -0.21 4.07 20.08
N PRO A 47 0.44 5.11 20.63
CA PRO A 47 0.35 5.43 22.05
C PRO A 47 -1.03 5.98 22.41
N GLU A 48 -1.42 5.85 23.69
CA GLU A 48 -2.71 6.33 24.21
C GLU A 48 -2.97 7.80 23.84
N SER A 49 -1.94 8.64 23.90
CA SER A 49 -2.04 10.07 23.57
C SER A 49 -2.48 10.38 22.14
N LYS A 50 -2.28 9.46 21.18
CA LYS A 50 -2.75 9.61 19.79
C LYS A 50 -4.15 9.02 19.57
N VAL A 51 -4.52 7.99 20.33
CA VAL A 51 -5.81 7.27 20.15
C VAL A 51 -6.93 7.78 21.05
N ARG A 52 -6.58 8.49 22.13
CA ARG A 52 -7.54 9.04 23.09
C ARG A 52 -7.70 10.55 22.89
N PRO A 53 -8.86 11.02 22.41
CA PRO A 53 -9.14 12.45 22.33
C PRO A 53 -9.14 13.12 23.72
N PRO A 54 -8.77 14.42 23.81
CA PRO A 54 -8.93 15.19 25.04
C PRO A 54 -10.38 15.25 25.51
N LYS A 55 -10.60 15.39 26.82
CA LYS A 55 -11.95 15.47 27.42
C LYS A 55 -12.82 16.53 26.76
N GLN A 56 -12.24 17.68 26.38
CA GLN A 56 -12.96 18.77 25.72
C GLN A 56 -13.69 18.30 24.45
N VAL A 57 -13.10 17.38 23.66
CA VAL A 57 -13.72 16.86 22.43
C VAL A 57 -15.00 16.08 22.75
N LEU A 58 -15.00 15.33 23.86
CA LEU A 58 -16.20 14.64 24.32
C LEU A 58 -17.27 15.64 24.76
N ASP A 59 -16.88 16.68 25.51
CA ASP A 59 -17.81 17.71 25.98
C ASP A 59 -18.46 18.45 24.78
N GLU A 60 -17.70 18.76 23.74
CA GLU A 60 -18.19 19.37 22.49
C GLU A 60 -19.18 18.46 21.72
N VAL A 61 -18.86 17.17 21.57
CA VAL A 61 -19.76 16.20 20.90
C VAL A 61 -21.08 16.05 21.67
N MET A 62 -21.02 16.03 23.00
CA MET A 62 -22.21 15.91 23.85
C MET A 62 -23.08 17.17 23.79
N GLN A 63 -22.48 18.36 23.69
CA GLN A 63 -23.23 19.61 23.47
C GLN A 63 -23.93 19.62 22.10
N ALA A 64 -23.30 19.09 21.05
CA ALA A 64 -23.89 19.05 19.70
C ALA A 64 -25.08 18.08 19.56
N LEU A 65 -25.27 17.17 20.52
CA LEU A 65 -26.37 16.20 20.56
C LEU A 65 -27.58 16.69 21.37
N MET A 66 -27.44 17.75 22.17
CA MET A 66 -28.52 18.40 22.92
C MET A 66 -29.24 19.46 22.10
#